data_AF-A0A965XX62-F1
#
_entry.id   AF-A0A965XX62-F1
#
_cell.length_a   1.000
_cell.length_b   1.000
_cell.length_c   1.000
_cell.angle_alpha   90.00
_cell.angle_beta   90.00
_cell.angle_gamma   90.00
#
_symmetry.space_group_name_H-M   'P 1'
#
loop_
_entity.id
_entity.type
_entity.pdbx_description
1 polymer ?
#
loop_
_entity_poly.entity_id
_entity_poly.type
_entity_poly.pdbx_seq_one_letter_code
_entity_poly.pdbx_strand_id
1 'polypeptide(L)'
;MPSDKVTPQYPLSRAEEKANALTHGVSALFLLLSLPTALGYLLRQPDLDLWPAGLSVLVFILCLVLMFTASAVYHILPADHSSKRFWNQLDHMAIFLAIAGSYTPIALTVIGGTAGWLLFAAEWLLVLAGILFKAVGFRRNRLTWIISILMYLGMGWGIVLCMPLFLRAARPANVGLIIAGGLFYTSGLIFFAQRWRYSHLVWHFFVMGGAFCHYVAIVFFLGRPTQ
;
A
#
# COMPACT_ATOMS: atom_id res chain seq x y z
N MET A 1 11.11 37.12 -6.97
CA MET A 1 10.02 36.16 -7.28
C MET A 1 9.96 35.13 -6.16
N PRO A 2 8.89 35.05 -5.36
CA PRO A 2 8.67 33.89 -4.51
C PRO A 2 7.81 32.85 -5.27
N SER A 3 7.93 31.56 -4.90
CA SER A 3 7.35 30.37 -5.57
C SER A 3 8.16 29.94 -6.80
N ASP A 4 8.90 28.83 -6.73
CA ASP A 4 8.41 27.55 -7.28
C ASP A 4 8.94 26.29 -6.58
N LYS A 5 9.65 26.43 -5.45
CA LYS A 5 10.09 25.26 -4.68
C LYS A 5 8.99 24.83 -3.73
N VAL A 6 7.94 24.20 -4.27
CA VAL A 6 7.07 23.38 -3.45
C VAL A 6 7.89 22.15 -3.04
N THR A 7 8.56 22.20 -1.89
CA THR A 7 8.79 20.97 -1.13
C THR A 7 7.39 20.49 -0.72
N PRO A 8 6.91 19.35 -1.23
CA PRO A 8 5.53 18.93 -1.00
C PRO A 8 5.25 18.60 0.47
N GLN A 9 6.30 18.41 1.28
CA GLN A 9 6.21 18.25 2.73
C GLN A 9 6.68 19.51 3.44
N TYR A 10 5.90 19.95 4.43
CA TYR A 10 6.33 20.87 5.48
C TYR A 10 7.63 20.34 6.13
N PRO A 11 8.64 21.19 6.43
CA PRO A 11 9.87 20.74 7.06
C PRO A 11 9.56 20.15 8.44
N LEU A 12 9.71 18.83 8.57
CA LEU A 12 9.40 18.09 9.79
C LEU A 12 10.47 18.34 10.86
N SER A 13 10.04 18.50 12.11
CA SER A 13 10.96 18.51 13.24
C SER A 13 11.57 17.12 13.48
N ARG A 14 12.73 17.06 14.16
CA ARG A 14 13.36 15.77 14.52
C ARG A 14 12.44 14.84 15.31
N ALA A 15 11.52 15.40 16.12
CA ALA A 15 10.54 14.62 16.85
C ALA A 15 9.47 14.01 15.94
N GLU A 16 9.01 14.75 14.92
CA GLU A 16 8.08 14.23 13.91
C GLU A 16 8.74 13.15 13.05
N GLU A 17 9.96 13.38 12.59
CA GLU A 17 10.75 12.38 11.84
C GLU A 17 10.89 11.07 12.62
N LYS A 18 11.26 11.13 13.92
CA LYS A 18 11.33 9.94 14.79
C LYS A 18 9.98 9.25 14.97
N ALA A 19 8.91 10.01 15.16
CA ALA A 19 7.58 9.44 15.32
C ALA A 19 7.12 8.72 14.03
N ASN A 20 7.33 9.34 12.88
CA ASN A 20 7.02 8.76 11.56
C ASN A 20 7.82 7.49 11.29
N ALA A 21 9.12 7.52 11.63
CA ALA A 21 9.99 6.36 11.53
C ALA A 21 9.53 5.20 12.44
N LEU A 22 9.15 5.50 13.68
CA LEU A 22 8.73 4.50 14.65
C LEU A 22 7.43 3.81 14.23
N THR A 23 6.41 4.57 13.80
CA THR A 23 5.12 4.00 13.41
C THR A 23 5.25 3.04 12.23
N HIS A 24 5.99 3.42 11.19
CA HIS A 24 6.22 2.56 10.04
C HIS A 24 7.22 1.43 10.33
N GLY A 25 8.27 1.68 11.13
CA GLY A 25 9.23 0.64 11.53
C GLY A 25 8.57 -0.50 12.32
N VAL A 26 7.70 -0.17 13.28
CA VAL A 26 6.91 -1.17 14.03
C VAL A 26 5.97 -1.94 13.10
N SER A 27 5.35 -1.25 12.14
CA SER A 27 4.46 -1.90 11.15
C SER A 27 5.21 -2.88 10.26
N ALA A 28 6.41 -2.51 9.78
CA ALA A 28 7.26 -3.40 8.99
C ALA A 28 7.67 -4.64 9.78
N LEU A 29 8.08 -4.47 11.04
CA LEU A 29 8.45 -5.59 11.91
C LEU A 29 7.26 -6.51 12.19
N PHE A 30 6.09 -5.94 12.52
CA PHE A 30 4.86 -6.71 12.71
C PHE A 30 4.55 -7.57 11.49
N LEU A 31 4.56 -6.98 10.28
CA LEU A 31 4.27 -7.71 9.04
C LEU A 31 5.26 -8.85 8.78
N LEU A 32 6.55 -8.60 8.97
CA LEU A 32 7.59 -9.62 8.80
C LEU A 32 7.39 -10.79 9.76
N LEU A 33 7.14 -10.50 11.05
CA LEU A 33 6.88 -11.50 12.08
C LEU A 33 5.53 -12.20 11.91
N SER A 34 4.62 -11.62 11.12
CA SER A 34 3.32 -12.20 10.86
C SER A 34 3.31 -13.30 9.79
N LEU A 35 4.39 -13.44 9.00
CA LEU A 35 4.49 -14.43 7.92
C LEU A 35 4.17 -15.87 8.36
N PRO A 36 4.68 -16.39 9.50
CA PRO A 36 4.32 -17.72 9.98
C PRO A 36 2.84 -17.84 10.34
N THR A 37 2.24 -16.78 10.89
CA THR A 37 0.80 -16.74 11.20
C THR A 37 -0.02 -16.78 9.92
N ALA A 38 0.37 -16.01 8.91
CA ALA A 38 -0.30 -15.99 7.61
C ALA A 38 -0.24 -17.37 6.93
N LEU A 39 0.94 -17.99 6.87
CA LEU A 39 1.09 -19.34 6.35
C LEU A 39 0.27 -20.36 7.17
N GLY A 40 0.35 -20.30 8.49
CA GLY A 40 -0.39 -21.21 9.37
C GLY A 40 -1.91 -21.09 9.26
N TYR A 41 -2.43 -19.92 8.89
CA TYR A 41 -3.86 -19.75 8.62
C TYR A 41 -4.25 -20.32 7.25
N LEU A 42 -3.45 -20.03 6.21
CA LEU A 42 -3.68 -20.57 4.86
C LEU A 42 -3.68 -22.09 4.85
N LEU A 43 -2.73 -22.74 5.54
CA LEU A 43 -2.65 -24.20 5.65
C LEU A 43 -3.88 -24.87 6.30
N ARG A 44 -4.72 -24.10 6.99
CA ARG A 44 -5.95 -24.59 7.62
C ARG A 44 -7.20 -24.42 6.74
N GLN A 45 -7.07 -23.84 5.55
CA GLN A 45 -8.19 -23.65 4.63
C GLN A 45 -8.22 -24.79 3.59
N PRO A 46 -9.12 -25.78 3.73
CA PRO A 46 -9.13 -26.97 2.86
C PRO A 46 -9.52 -26.65 1.41
N ASP A 47 -10.30 -25.57 1.20
CA ASP A 47 -10.85 -25.20 -0.11
C ASP A 47 -9.95 -24.23 -0.90
N LEU A 48 -8.80 -23.84 -0.33
CA LEU A 48 -7.85 -22.95 -1.00
C LEU A 48 -6.77 -23.77 -1.71
N ASP A 49 -6.57 -23.46 -3.00
CA ASP A 49 -5.34 -23.86 -3.66
C ASP A 49 -4.16 -23.11 -3.03
N LEU A 50 -3.38 -23.84 -2.23
CA LEU A 50 -2.32 -23.29 -1.38
C LEU A 50 -1.20 -22.64 -2.19
N TRP A 51 -0.97 -23.08 -3.43
CA TRP A 51 0.14 -22.58 -4.22
C TRP A 51 -0.05 -21.12 -4.68
N PRO A 52 -1.11 -20.79 -5.45
CA PRO A 52 -1.41 -19.41 -5.80
C PRO A 52 -1.78 -18.57 -4.57
N ALA A 53 -2.44 -19.15 -3.55
CA ALA A 53 -2.78 -18.41 -2.33
C ALA A 53 -1.55 -18.04 -1.50
N GLY A 54 -0.66 -18.98 -1.23
CA GLY A 54 0.57 -18.75 -0.48
C GLY A 54 1.48 -17.72 -1.17
N LEU A 55 1.70 -17.87 -2.48
CA LEU A 55 2.54 -16.95 -3.24
C LEU A 55 1.95 -15.53 -3.29
N SER A 56 0.65 -15.40 -3.54
CA SER A 56 0.01 -14.09 -3.63
C SER A 56 -0.04 -13.35 -2.29
N VAL A 57 -0.27 -14.05 -1.19
CA VAL A 57 -0.19 -13.48 0.18
C VAL A 57 1.24 -13.10 0.53
N LEU A 58 2.24 -13.91 0.15
CA LEU A 58 3.65 -13.57 0.35
C LEU A 58 4.02 -12.27 -0.39
N VAL A 59 3.63 -12.14 -1.66
CA VAL A 59 3.85 -10.92 -2.45
C VAL A 59 3.20 -9.72 -1.76
N PHE A 60 1.95 -9.84 -1.32
CA PHE A 60 1.25 -8.79 -0.58
C PHE A 60 2.02 -8.34 0.68
N ILE A 61 2.41 -9.28 1.54
CA ILE A 61 3.11 -8.96 2.80
C ILE A 61 4.48 -8.33 2.51
N LEU A 62 5.24 -8.86 1.55
CA LEU A 62 6.55 -8.31 1.20
C LEU A 62 6.45 -6.90 0.61
N CYS A 63 5.42 -6.61 -0.20
CA CYS A 63 5.18 -5.26 -0.69
C CYS A 63 4.91 -4.26 0.46
N LEU A 64 4.11 -4.66 1.46
CA LEU A 64 3.87 -3.82 2.64
C LEU A 64 5.13 -3.67 3.51
N VAL A 65 5.89 -4.75 3.74
CA VAL A 65 7.18 -4.69 4.47
C VAL A 65 8.12 -3.71 3.77
N LEU A 66 8.24 -3.79 2.44
CA LEU A 66 9.06 -2.87 1.66
C LEU A 66 8.60 -1.42 1.79
N MET A 67 7.29 -1.16 1.68
CA MET A 67 6.72 0.18 1.81
C MET A 67 7.00 0.78 3.19
N PHE A 68 6.66 0.07 4.25
CA PHE A 68 6.87 0.56 5.61
C PHE A 68 8.36 0.68 5.96
N THR A 69 9.21 -0.24 5.49
CA THR A 69 10.66 -0.15 5.69
C THR A 69 11.26 1.05 4.96
N ALA A 70 10.93 1.25 3.68
CA ALA A 70 11.43 2.37 2.90
C ALA A 70 11.07 3.71 3.54
N SER A 71 9.84 3.82 4.02
CA SER A 71 9.36 4.99 4.75
C SER A 71 10.08 5.21 6.07
N ALA A 72 10.23 4.16 6.88
CA ALA A 72 10.92 4.24 8.16
C ALA A 72 12.39 4.67 8.00
N VAL A 73 13.10 4.08 7.02
CA VAL A 73 14.50 4.44 6.72
C VAL A 73 14.58 5.88 6.22
N TYR A 74 13.68 6.32 5.33
CA TYR A 74 13.66 7.71 4.88
C TYR A 74 13.55 8.72 6.04
N HIS A 75 12.68 8.44 7.01
CA HIS A 75 12.45 9.31 8.17
C HIS A 75 13.56 9.23 9.24
N ILE A 76 14.28 8.10 9.34
CA ILE A 76 15.46 7.96 10.21
C ILE A 76 16.64 8.78 9.69
N LEU A 77 16.83 8.84 8.37
CA LEU A 77 18.02 9.44 7.79
C LEU A 77 18.07 10.97 8.02
N PRO A 78 19.24 11.51 8.42
CA PRO A 78 19.47 12.95 8.48
C PRO A 78 19.28 13.65 7.12
N ALA A 79 18.91 14.93 7.16
CA ALA A 79 18.62 15.72 5.94
C ALA A 79 19.81 15.79 4.95
N ASP A 80 21.04 15.75 5.47
CA ASP A 80 22.31 15.80 4.75
C ASP A 80 22.86 14.42 4.33
N HIS A 81 22.18 13.33 4.70
CA HIS A 81 22.63 11.98 4.36
C HIS A 81 22.54 11.71 2.85
N SER A 82 23.65 11.24 2.26
CA SER A 82 23.80 11.03 0.81
C SER A 82 22.70 10.16 0.19
N SER A 83 22.28 9.10 0.90
CA SER A 83 21.22 8.19 0.46
C SER A 83 19.78 8.66 0.73
N LYS A 84 19.54 9.77 1.45
CA LYS A 84 18.15 10.16 1.83
C LYS A 84 17.26 10.41 0.62
N ARG A 85 17.83 10.91 -0.48
CA ARG A 85 17.10 11.09 -1.75
C ARG A 85 16.67 9.76 -2.37
N PHE A 86 17.51 8.73 -2.31
CA PHE A 86 17.18 7.39 -2.79
C PHE A 86 16.01 6.81 -2.00
N TRP A 87 16.09 6.84 -0.66
CA TRP A 87 15.04 6.32 0.21
C TRP A 87 13.73 7.11 0.09
N ASN A 88 13.79 8.42 -0.13
CA ASN A 88 12.60 9.20 -0.45
C ASN A 88 11.93 8.72 -1.74
N GLN A 89 12.73 8.41 -2.77
CA GLN A 89 12.19 7.93 -4.03
C GLN A 89 11.57 6.54 -3.87
N LEU A 90 12.27 5.65 -3.16
CA LEU A 90 11.80 4.30 -2.87
C LEU A 90 10.52 4.29 -2.03
N ASP A 91 10.43 5.15 -1.00
CA ASP A 91 9.23 5.34 -0.17
C ASP A 91 7.99 5.66 -1.02
N HIS A 92 8.13 6.55 -2.01
CA HIS A 92 7.02 6.91 -2.91
C HIS A 92 6.74 5.83 -3.96
N MET A 93 7.78 5.11 -4.43
CA MET A 93 7.62 4.01 -5.38
C MET A 93 6.95 2.80 -4.74
N ALA A 94 7.26 2.53 -3.47
CA ALA A 94 6.75 1.38 -2.73
C ALA A 94 5.25 1.46 -2.47
N ILE A 95 4.63 2.64 -2.51
CA ILE A 95 3.17 2.80 -2.48
C ILE A 95 2.52 2.11 -3.69
N PHE A 96 3.09 2.24 -4.90
CA PHE A 96 2.58 1.54 -6.08
C PHE A 96 2.62 0.02 -5.88
N LEU A 97 3.75 -0.48 -5.38
CA LEU A 97 3.95 -1.90 -5.08
C LEU A 97 2.97 -2.39 -4.01
N ALA A 98 2.74 -1.62 -2.94
CA ALA A 98 1.79 -1.96 -1.88
C ALA A 98 0.35 -2.07 -2.40
N ILE A 99 -0.07 -1.16 -3.30
CA ILE A 99 -1.39 -1.22 -3.91
C ILE A 99 -1.53 -2.50 -4.75
N ALA A 100 -0.64 -2.73 -5.73
CA ALA A 100 -0.69 -3.92 -6.58
C ALA A 100 -0.50 -5.23 -5.79
N GLY A 101 0.35 -5.21 -4.77
CA GLY A 101 0.53 -6.31 -3.82
C GLY A 101 -0.78 -6.66 -3.13
N SER A 102 -1.59 -5.67 -2.71
CA SER A 102 -2.89 -5.91 -2.09
C SER A 102 -3.93 -6.49 -3.04
N TYR A 103 -3.84 -6.17 -4.34
CA TYR A 103 -4.69 -6.76 -5.37
C TYR A 103 -4.32 -8.20 -5.70
N THR A 104 -3.04 -8.56 -5.63
CA THR A 104 -2.52 -9.86 -6.08
C THR A 104 -3.29 -11.06 -5.48
N PRO A 105 -3.50 -11.17 -4.15
CA PRO A 105 -4.28 -12.27 -3.58
C PRO A 105 -5.77 -12.18 -3.96
N ILE A 106 -6.38 -11.01 -3.99
CA ILE A 106 -7.80 -10.85 -4.39
C ILE A 106 -8.02 -11.26 -5.84
N ALA A 107 -7.15 -10.82 -6.73
CA ALA A 107 -7.20 -11.07 -8.16
C ALA A 107 -6.98 -12.56 -8.47
N LEU A 108 -5.90 -13.16 -7.95
CA LEU A 108 -5.50 -14.52 -8.32
C LEU A 108 -6.27 -15.62 -7.57
N THR A 109 -6.77 -15.36 -6.36
CA THR A 109 -7.41 -16.39 -5.53
C THR A 109 -8.92 -16.21 -5.35
N VAL A 110 -9.39 -14.97 -5.16
CA VAL A 110 -10.82 -14.70 -4.90
C VAL A 110 -11.58 -14.61 -6.21
N ILE A 111 -11.22 -13.64 -7.06
CA ILE A 111 -11.84 -13.45 -8.37
C ILE A 111 -11.45 -14.60 -9.31
N GLY A 112 -10.14 -14.83 -9.48
CA GLY A 112 -9.62 -15.90 -10.32
C GLY A 112 -10.00 -15.78 -11.81
N GLY A 113 -9.66 -16.81 -12.58
CA GLY A 113 -9.93 -16.88 -14.01
C GLY A 113 -9.35 -15.70 -14.81
N THR A 114 -9.91 -15.45 -16.00
CA THR A 114 -9.44 -14.38 -16.89
C THR A 114 -9.55 -12.99 -16.25
N ALA A 115 -10.65 -12.71 -15.54
CA ALA A 115 -10.86 -11.41 -14.90
C ALA A 115 -9.83 -11.12 -13.81
N GLY A 116 -9.50 -12.13 -12.99
CA GLY A 116 -8.44 -12.03 -11.99
C GLY A 116 -7.08 -11.73 -12.62
N TRP A 117 -6.71 -12.46 -13.67
CA TRP A 117 -5.43 -12.21 -14.37
C TRP A 117 -5.37 -10.84 -15.04
N LEU A 118 -6.47 -10.36 -15.62
CA LEU A 118 -6.53 -9.01 -16.19
C LEU A 118 -6.36 -7.93 -15.12
N LEU A 119 -7.01 -8.07 -13.96
CA LEU A 119 -6.85 -7.14 -12.85
C LEU A 119 -5.41 -7.15 -12.32
N PHE A 120 -4.83 -8.33 -12.12
CA PHE A 120 -3.43 -8.48 -11.72
C PHE A 120 -2.48 -7.80 -12.72
N ALA A 121 -2.62 -8.11 -14.01
CA ALA A 121 -1.78 -7.53 -15.05
C ALA A 121 -1.92 -6.00 -15.13
N ALA A 122 -3.15 -5.47 -15.02
CA ALA A 122 -3.40 -4.04 -15.04
C ALA A 122 -2.70 -3.32 -13.89
N GLU A 123 -2.83 -3.81 -12.66
CA GLU A 123 -2.19 -3.21 -11.48
C GLU A 123 -0.66 -3.25 -11.57
N TRP A 124 -0.08 -4.38 -11.98
CA TRP A 124 1.37 -4.49 -12.10
C TRP A 124 1.95 -3.70 -13.29
N LEU A 125 1.22 -3.55 -14.39
CA LEU A 125 1.60 -2.63 -15.47
C LEU A 125 1.57 -1.17 -14.99
N LEU A 126 0.59 -0.79 -14.18
CA LEU A 126 0.52 0.54 -13.56
C LEU A 126 1.66 0.76 -12.55
N VAL A 127 2.13 -0.27 -11.84
CA VAL A 127 3.35 -0.21 -11.04
C VAL A 127 4.56 0.12 -11.92
N LEU A 128 4.75 -0.58 -13.03
CA LEU A 128 5.87 -0.32 -13.94
C LEU A 128 5.81 1.12 -14.48
N ALA A 129 4.62 1.58 -14.89
CA ALA A 129 4.39 2.93 -15.33
C ALA A 129 4.69 3.97 -14.22
N GLY A 130 4.23 3.70 -12.99
CA GLY A 130 4.46 4.57 -11.82
C GLY A 130 5.92 4.65 -11.41
N ILE A 131 6.63 3.52 -11.41
CA ILE A 131 8.08 3.47 -11.14
C ILE A 131 8.84 4.20 -12.24
N LEU A 132 8.53 3.96 -13.52
CA LEU A 132 9.17 4.66 -14.63
C LEU A 132 8.90 6.16 -14.58
N PHE A 133 7.66 6.57 -14.32
CA PHE A 133 7.28 7.97 -14.12
C PHE A 133 8.09 8.62 -12.99
N LYS A 134 8.29 7.90 -11.89
CA LYS A 134 9.11 8.36 -10.76
C LYS A 134 10.61 8.36 -11.07
N ALA A 135 11.11 7.40 -11.84
CA ALA A 135 12.53 7.27 -12.16
C ALA A 135 12.99 8.30 -13.21
N VAL A 136 12.15 8.54 -14.22
CA VAL A 136 12.38 9.50 -15.31
C VAL A 136 11.92 10.91 -14.93
N GLY A 137 11.02 11.01 -13.94
CA GLY A 137 10.34 12.23 -13.51
C GLY A 137 11.26 13.35 -13.03
N PHE A 138 11.57 14.24 -13.97
CA PHE A 138 11.73 15.70 -13.90
C PHE A 138 11.40 16.34 -12.53
N ARG A 139 12.29 17.23 -12.09
CA ARG A 139 12.20 18.13 -10.91
C ARG A 139 10.86 18.07 -10.18
N ARG A 140 10.87 17.53 -8.96
CA ARG A 140 9.73 17.43 -8.03
C ARG A 140 8.98 18.77 -7.98
N ASN A 141 7.79 18.79 -8.56
CA ASN A 141 6.95 19.98 -8.69
C ASN A 141 5.49 19.59 -8.37
N ARG A 142 4.62 20.60 -8.32
CA ARG A 142 3.21 20.40 -7.97
C ARG A 142 2.49 19.43 -8.91
N LEU A 143 2.80 19.47 -10.21
CA LEU A 143 2.15 18.63 -11.22
C LEU A 143 2.50 17.15 -11.03
N THR A 144 3.79 16.83 -10.86
CA THR A 144 4.23 15.43 -10.65
C THR A 144 3.70 14.85 -9.35
N TRP A 145 3.51 15.68 -8.32
CA TRP A 145 2.85 15.29 -7.07
C TRP A 145 1.37 14.95 -7.28
N ILE A 146 0.60 15.80 -7.96
CA ILE A 146 -0.82 15.55 -8.26
C ILE A 146 -0.99 14.27 -9.08
N ILE A 147 -0.18 14.10 -10.14
CA ILE A 147 -0.24 12.90 -10.99
C ILE A 147 0.00 11.63 -10.15
N SER A 148 0.98 11.65 -9.24
CA SER A 148 1.23 10.49 -8.37
C SER A 148 0.01 10.14 -7.52
N ILE A 149 -0.66 11.14 -6.93
CA ILE A 149 -1.88 10.92 -6.13
C ILE A 149 -3.01 10.35 -6.99
N LEU A 150 -3.21 10.90 -8.20
CA LEU A 150 -4.23 10.39 -9.12
C LEU A 150 -3.95 8.94 -9.53
N MET A 151 -2.69 8.57 -9.76
CA MET A 151 -2.31 7.19 -10.04
C MET A 151 -2.57 6.29 -8.82
N TYR A 152 -2.17 6.70 -7.62
CA TYR A 152 -2.43 5.94 -6.40
C TYR A 152 -3.93 5.72 -6.15
N LEU A 153 -4.74 6.76 -6.33
CA LEU A 153 -6.18 6.67 -6.12
C LEU A 153 -6.87 5.85 -7.21
N GLY A 154 -6.47 6.04 -8.47
CA GLY A 154 -6.98 5.26 -9.60
C GLY A 154 -6.70 3.77 -9.46
N MET A 155 -5.46 3.41 -9.08
CA MET A 155 -5.10 2.02 -8.74
C MET A 155 -5.88 1.55 -7.50
N GLY A 156 -5.90 2.34 -6.43
CA GLY A 156 -6.55 1.97 -5.17
C GLY A 156 -8.04 1.64 -5.31
N TRP A 157 -8.75 2.26 -6.25
CA TRP A 157 -10.17 2.00 -6.53
C TRP A 157 -10.41 1.13 -7.77
N GLY A 158 -9.37 0.60 -8.41
CA GLY A 158 -9.46 -0.32 -9.55
C GLY A 158 -10.39 -1.52 -9.33
N ILE A 159 -10.52 -2.00 -8.09
CA ILE A 159 -11.41 -3.10 -7.69
C ILE A 159 -12.87 -2.83 -8.07
N VAL A 160 -13.30 -1.56 -8.18
CA VAL A 160 -14.66 -1.18 -8.57
C VAL A 160 -15.03 -1.76 -9.94
N LEU A 161 -14.06 -1.84 -10.86
CA LEU A 161 -14.26 -2.41 -12.19
C LEU A 161 -14.61 -3.90 -12.15
N CYS A 162 -14.19 -4.60 -11.09
CA CYS A 162 -14.46 -6.01 -10.86
C CYS A 162 -15.40 -6.25 -9.67
N MET A 163 -16.07 -5.20 -9.16
CA MET A 163 -16.87 -5.27 -7.94
C MET A 163 -17.96 -6.36 -7.99
N PRO A 164 -18.73 -6.54 -9.09
CA PRO A 164 -19.74 -7.61 -9.14
C PRO A 164 -19.13 -9.01 -8.99
N LEU A 165 -17.94 -9.24 -9.54
CA LEU A 165 -17.22 -10.51 -9.41
C LEU A 165 -16.70 -10.69 -7.99
N PHE A 166 -16.10 -9.63 -7.43
CA PHE A 166 -15.57 -9.63 -6.07
C PHE A 166 -16.68 -9.90 -5.05
N LEU A 167 -17.82 -9.21 -5.14
CA LEU A 167 -18.96 -9.39 -4.22
C LEU A 167 -19.56 -10.81 -4.27
N ARG A 168 -19.55 -11.47 -5.44
CA ARG A 168 -20.05 -12.84 -5.59
C ARG A 168 -19.08 -13.89 -5.04
N ALA A 169 -17.77 -13.62 -5.13
CA ALA A 169 -16.74 -14.58 -4.78
C ALA A 169 -16.19 -14.41 -3.36
N ALA A 170 -16.16 -13.20 -2.82
CA ALA A 170 -15.53 -12.91 -1.53
C ALA A 170 -16.46 -13.17 -0.35
N ARG A 171 -15.88 -13.51 0.81
CA ARG A 171 -16.60 -13.54 2.07
C ARG A 171 -17.06 -12.11 2.45
N PRO A 172 -18.24 -11.92 3.09
CA PRO A 172 -18.72 -10.59 3.47
C PRO A 172 -17.74 -9.80 4.35
N ALA A 173 -17.05 -10.48 5.28
CA ALA A 173 -16.01 -9.87 6.11
C ALA A 173 -14.82 -9.35 5.27
N ASN A 174 -14.42 -10.08 4.23
CA ASN A 174 -13.37 -9.65 3.30
C ASN A 174 -13.79 -8.36 2.58
N VAL A 175 -15.01 -8.33 2.02
CA VAL A 175 -15.57 -7.15 1.34
C VAL A 175 -15.58 -5.93 2.29
N GLY A 176 -16.12 -6.08 3.49
CA GLY A 176 -16.22 -4.99 4.46
C GLY A 176 -14.85 -4.41 4.84
N LEU A 177 -13.86 -5.28 5.05
CA LEU A 177 -12.50 -4.87 5.39
C LEU A 177 -11.77 -4.20 4.23
N ILE A 178 -11.92 -4.68 2.98
CA ILE A 178 -11.34 -4.03 1.80
C ILE A 178 -11.95 -2.64 1.58
N ILE A 179 -13.27 -2.50 1.73
CA ILE A 179 -13.94 -1.19 1.65
C ILE A 179 -13.44 -0.26 2.77
N ALA A 180 -13.40 -0.74 4.01
CA ALA A 180 -12.89 0.04 5.14
C ALA A 180 -11.44 0.50 4.89
N GLY A 181 -10.59 -0.39 4.37
CA GLY A 181 -9.21 -0.05 4.02
C GLY A 181 -9.11 1.02 2.93
N GLY A 182 -9.90 0.90 1.86
CA GLY A 182 -10.01 1.92 0.81
C GLY A 182 -10.45 3.29 1.36
N LEU A 183 -11.39 3.31 2.32
CA LEU A 183 -11.83 4.52 3.00
C LEU A 183 -10.73 5.12 3.89
N PHE A 184 -9.96 4.30 4.61
CA PHE A 184 -8.80 4.76 5.38
C PHE A 184 -7.77 5.43 4.46
N TYR A 185 -7.36 4.78 3.36
CA TYR A 185 -6.41 5.34 2.41
C TYR A 185 -6.91 6.65 1.80
N THR A 186 -8.18 6.70 1.39
CA THR A 186 -8.76 7.89 0.77
C THR A 186 -8.88 9.05 1.75
N SER A 187 -9.38 8.79 2.97
CA SER A 187 -9.54 9.82 4.00
C SER A 187 -8.19 10.35 4.50
N GLY A 188 -7.17 9.49 4.54
CA GLY A 188 -5.82 9.89 4.90
C GLY A 188 -5.26 11.00 4.01
N LEU A 189 -5.63 11.05 2.72
CA LEU A 189 -5.13 12.06 1.78
C LEU A 189 -5.43 13.49 2.23
N ILE A 190 -6.49 13.69 3.01
CA ILE A 190 -6.82 14.97 3.64
C ILE A 190 -5.67 15.44 4.53
N PHE A 191 -5.14 14.55 5.38
CA PHE A 191 -4.04 14.86 6.30
C PHE A 191 -2.69 14.91 5.59
N PHE A 192 -2.51 14.11 4.54
CA PHE A 192 -1.31 14.16 3.69
C PHE A 192 -1.13 15.53 3.01
N ALA A 193 -2.24 16.17 2.61
CA ALA A 193 -2.20 17.49 1.98
C ALA A 193 -2.05 18.65 2.98
N GLN A 194 -2.26 18.40 4.28
CA GLN A 194 -2.21 19.42 5.33
C GLN A 194 -0.79 19.71 5.82
N ARG A 195 -0.57 20.93 6.32
CA ARG A 195 0.75 21.46 6.72
C ARG A 195 0.78 21.98 8.16
N TRP A 196 0.42 21.13 9.11
CA TRP A 196 0.49 21.42 10.54
C TRP A 196 1.29 20.34 11.28
N ARG A 197 1.75 20.65 12.49
CA ARG A 197 2.63 19.78 13.27
C ARG A 197 2.01 18.40 13.51
N TYR A 198 2.67 17.33 13.09
CA TYR A 198 2.18 15.94 13.11
C TYR A 198 1.10 15.57 12.08
N SER A 199 0.74 16.43 11.11
CA SER A 199 -0.22 16.04 10.05
C SER A 199 0.24 14.82 9.26
N HIS A 200 1.56 14.70 9.01
CA HIS A 200 2.16 13.56 8.34
C HIS A 200 2.10 12.27 9.18
N LEU A 201 2.22 12.40 10.50
CA LEU A 201 2.07 11.27 11.41
C LEU A 201 0.62 10.77 11.43
N VAL A 202 -0.35 11.68 11.41
CA VAL A 202 -1.77 11.31 11.27
C VAL A 202 -1.98 10.58 9.95
N TRP A 203 -1.42 11.06 8.85
CA TRP A 203 -1.42 10.33 7.58
C TRP A 203 -0.86 8.90 7.71
N HIS A 204 0.27 8.71 8.41
CA HIS A 204 0.82 7.36 8.67
C HIS A 204 -0.17 6.46 9.39
N PHE A 205 -0.91 6.97 10.38
CA PHE A 205 -1.95 6.19 11.06
C PHE A 205 -3.09 5.76 10.12
N PHE A 206 -3.51 6.61 9.16
CA PHE A 206 -4.49 6.23 8.15
C PHE A 206 -3.93 5.15 7.20
N VAL A 207 -2.68 5.26 6.77
CA VAL A 207 -2.01 4.24 5.94
C VAL A 207 -1.91 2.92 6.70
N MET A 208 -1.51 2.95 7.98
CA MET A 208 -1.47 1.77 8.85
C MET A 208 -2.85 1.13 9.03
N GLY A 209 -3.90 1.94 9.27
CA GLY A 209 -5.27 1.46 9.39
C GLY A 209 -5.75 0.77 8.11
N GLY A 210 -5.50 1.38 6.96
CA GLY A 210 -5.81 0.79 5.65
C GLY A 210 -5.07 -0.53 5.42
N ALA A 211 -3.76 -0.54 5.67
CA ALA A 211 -2.93 -1.74 5.56
C ALA A 211 -3.36 -2.84 6.51
N PHE A 212 -3.76 -2.50 7.75
CA PHE A 212 -4.25 -3.45 8.73
C PHE A 212 -5.59 -4.07 8.30
N CYS A 213 -6.54 -3.27 7.80
CA CYS A 213 -7.78 -3.80 7.24
C CYS A 213 -7.53 -4.77 6.09
N HIS A 214 -6.66 -4.41 5.14
CA HIS A 214 -6.30 -5.29 4.02
C HIS A 214 -5.58 -6.55 4.50
N TYR A 215 -4.67 -6.41 5.47
CA TYR A 215 -3.96 -7.53 6.08
C TYR A 215 -4.93 -8.53 6.69
N VAL A 216 -5.89 -8.06 7.50
CA VAL A 216 -6.88 -8.94 8.12
C VAL A 216 -7.76 -9.61 7.06
N ALA A 217 -8.21 -8.86 6.05
CA ALA A 217 -9.01 -9.40 4.95
C ALA A 217 -8.29 -10.52 4.19
N ILE A 218 -7.02 -10.28 3.84
CA ILE A 218 -6.21 -11.16 2.99
C ILE A 218 -5.63 -12.34 3.78
N VAL A 219 -5.32 -12.19 5.06
CA VAL A 219 -4.76 -13.29 5.85
C VAL A 219 -5.85 -14.19 6.42
N PHE A 220 -6.93 -13.61 6.97
CA PHE A 220 -7.93 -14.39 7.71
C PHE A 220 -9.22 -14.65 6.93
N PHE A 221 -9.49 -13.88 5.88
CA PHE A 221 -10.74 -13.99 5.11
C PHE A 221 -10.49 -14.20 3.62
N LEU A 222 -9.32 -14.74 3.25
CA LEU A 222 -9.04 -15.15 1.88
C LEU A 222 -9.87 -16.38 1.51
N GLY A 223 -10.48 -16.34 0.33
CA GLY A 223 -11.26 -17.45 -0.19
C GLY A 223 -12.75 -17.15 -0.27
N ARG A 224 -13.48 -18.17 -0.71
CA ARG A 224 -14.91 -18.07 -1.00
C ARG A 224 -15.76 -18.39 0.24
N PRO A 225 -17.01 -17.92 0.32
CA PRO A 225 -17.95 -18.42 1.30
C PRO A 225 -18.03 -19.95 1.20
N THR A 226 -17.99 -20.64 2.34
CA THR A 226 -18.32 -22.06 2.40
C THR A 226 -19.77 -22.23 1.95
N GLN A 227 -20.02 -23.11 0.96
CA GLN A 227 -21.38 -23.50 0.60
C GLN A 227 -22.01 -24.36 1.70
#